data_AF-A0A3D0HM55-F1
#
_entry.id   AF-A0A3D0HM55-F1
#
_cell.length_a   1.000
_cell.length_b   1.000
_cell.length_c   1.000
_cell.angle_alpha   90.00
_cell.angle_beta   90.00
_cell.angle_gamma   90.00
#
_symmetry.space_group_name_H-M   'P 1'
#
loop_
_entity.id
_entity.type
_entity.pdbx_description
1 polymer ?
#
loop_
_entity_poly.entity_id
_entity_poly.type
_entity_poly.pdbx_seq_one_letter_code
_entity_poly.pdbx_strand_id
1 'polypeptide(L)'
;MSANVETMFSVRETPWHGLGRIVMDAPASREALELAGLDWQVESRNIYSGTGAMIPGYRANVRSTDEAVLGVVSDRYRIVQNEEAFQFTDDLLGEGVTYETAGSLQGGKKVWMLAKLPEKYIIAGDEVTPYLVFFNSHDGSSGVKVAMTPVRVVCQNTLNLALGTAKRIWTA
;
A
#
# COMPACT_ATOMS: atom_id res chain seq x y z
N MET A 1 -14.48 -12.57 -9.44
CA MET A 1 -13.30 -11.65 -9.43
C MET A 1 -12.52 -11.94 -8.16
N SER A 2 -11.20 -12.12 -8.24
CA SER A 2 -10.36 -12.34 -7.06
C SER A 2 -10.06 -11.01 -6.34
N ALA A 3 -9.91 -11.05 -5.02
CA ALA A 3 -9.52 -9.87 -4.21
C ALA A 3 -8.03 -9.53 -4.34
N ASN A 4 -7.19 -10.55 -4.61
CA ASN A 4 -5.73 -10.48 -4.72
C ASN A 4 -5.02 -9.92 -3.48
N VAL A 5 -5.61 -10.11 -2.30
CA VAL A 5 -5.04 -9.76 -1.00
C VAL A 5 -4.15 -10.89 -0.50
N GLU A 6 -2.95 -10.55 -0.02
CA GLU A 6 -2.07 -11.45 0.71
C GLU A 6 -2.30 -11.29 2.22
N THR A 7 -2.03 -10.10 2.75
CA THR A 7 -2.27 -9.71 4.15
C THR A 7 -2.96 -8.35 4.19
N MET A 8 -3.83 -8.12 5.17
CA MET A 8 -4.41 -6.80 5.42
C MET A 8 -5.08 -6.73 6.80
N PHE A 9 -5.41 -5.52 7.24
CA PHE A 9 -6.43 -5.29 8.26
C PHE A 9 -7.60 -4.44 7.72
N SER A 10 -8.71 -4.47 8.46
CA SER A 10 -9.89 -3.68 8.17
C SER A 10 -10.54 -3.17 9.46
N VAL A 11 -10.82 -1.88 9.53
CA VAL A 11 -11.50 -1.28 10.69
C VAL A 11 -13.01 -1.53 10.60
N ARG A 12 -13.57 -2.19 11.62
CA ARG A 12 -15.01 -2.45 11.90
C ARG A 12 -15.76 -3.28 10.86
N GLU A 13 -15.53 -3.05 9.58
CA GLU A 13 -16.23 -3.68 8.48
C GLU A 13 -15.43 -4.84 7.91
N THR A 14 -16.07 -6.01 7.86
CA THR A 14 -15.50 -7.18 7.18
C THR A 14 -15.54 -6.97 5.66
N PRO A 15 -14.39 -7.03 4.95
CA PRO A 15 -14.39 -7.01 3.50
C PRO A 15 -15.25 -8.14 2.92
N TRP A 16 -15.84 -7.91 1.75
CA TRP A 16 -16.74 -8.88 1.09
C TRP A 16 -16.09 -10.27 0.86
N HIS A 17 -14.76 -10.33 0.75
CA HIS A 17 -14.00 -11.57 0.55
C HIS A 17 -13.61 -12.25 1.86
N GLY A 18 -13.92 -11.68 3.03
CA GLY A 18 -13.64 -12.26 4.33
C GLY A 18 -12.15 -12.41 4.68
N LEU A 19 -11.25 -11.68 3.99
CA LEU A 19 -9.81 -11.73 4.26
C LEU A 19 -9.39 -10.54 5.12
N GLY A 20 -8.32 -10.73 5.89
CA GLY A 20 -7.72 -9.71 6.73
C GLY A 20 -8.15 -9.77 8.19
N ARG A 21 -7.41 -9.05 9.04
CA ARG A 21 -7.71 -8.91 10.47
C ARG A 21 -8.71 -7.78 10.70
N ILE A 22 -9.82 -8.06 11.37
CA ILE A 22 -10.79 -7.03 11.74
C ILE A 22 -10.37 -6.40 13.07
N VAL A 23 -10.32 -5.08 13.12
CA VAL A 23 -10.04 -4.29 14.33
C VAL A 23 -11.17 -3.33 14.61
N MET A 24 -11.44 -3.04 15.87
CA MET A 24 -12.57 -2.20 16.26
C MET A 24 -12.26 -0.72 16.15
N ASP A 25 -11.06 -0.33 16.53
CA ASP A 25 -10.59 1.04 16.51
C ASP A 25 -9.61 1.25 15.37
N ALA A 26 -9.57 2.48 14.84
CA ALA A 26 -8.68 2.82 13.74
C ALA A 26 -7.25 3.00 14.28
N PRO A 27 -6.29 2.15 13.88
CA PRO A 27 -4.93 2.18 14.42
C PRO A 27 -4.14 3.38 13.90
N ALA A 28 -3.15 3.80 14.68
CA ALA A 28 -2.08 4.70 14.23
C ALA A 28 -1.02 3.93 13.42
N SER A 29 -0.07 4.63 12.80
CA SER A 29 0.89 4.05 11.83
C SER A 29 1.61 2.78 12.26
N ARG A 30 2.27 2.79 13.42
CA ARG A 30 3.05 1.63 13.87
C ARG A 30 2.19 0.39 14.03
N GLU A 31 1.03 0.54 14.66
CA GLU A 31 0.07 -0.55 14.85
C GLU A 31 -0.55 -0.98 13.51
N ALA A 32 -0.88 -0.03 12.63
CA ALA A 32 -1.43 -0.31 11.30
C ALA A 32 -0.44 -1.12 10.43
N LEU A 33 0.85 -0.79 10.47
CA LEU A 33 1.93 -1.52 9.78
C LEU A 33 1.97 -2.98 10.23
N GLU A 34 1.93 -3.23 11.54
CA GLU A 34 1.95 -4.58 12.12
C GLU A 34 0.67 -5.34 11.79
N LEU A 35 -0.51 -4.72 12.00
CA LEU A 35 -1.81 -5.32 11.72
C LEU A 35 -1.99 -5.71 10.25
N ALA A 36 -1.41 -4.93 9.34
CA ALA A 36 -1.44 -5.19 7.90
C ALA A 36 -0.48 -6.31 7.47
N GLY A 37 0.42 -6.76 8.37
CA GLY A 37 1.51 -7.67 8.01
C GLY A 37 2.52 -7.02 7.06
N LEU A 38 2.78 -5.73 7.22
CA LEU A 38 3.66 -4.93 6.36
C LEU A 38 5.00 -4.58 7.02
N ASP A 39 5.23 -5.02 8.26
CA ASP A 39 6.49 -4.84 9.02
C ASP A 39 7.61 -5.74 8.49
N TRP A 40 7.99 -5.51 7.24
CA TRP A 40 9.09 -6.16 6.54
C TRP A 40 9.78 -5.15 5.61
N GLN A 41 11.03 -5.44 5.30
CA GLN A 41 11.87 -4.57 4.47
C GLN A 41 12.02 -5.16 3.08
N VAL A 42 12.25 -4.29 2.10
CA VAL A 42 12.62 -4.68 0.74
C VAL A 42 14.10 -4.43 0.54
N GLU A 43 14.81 -5.48 0.13
CA GLU A 43 16.23 -5.47 -0.16
C GLU A 43 16.46 -5.52 -1.67
N SER A 44 17.43 -4.75 -2.15
CA SER A 44 17.82 -4.75 -3.55
C SER A 44 19.02 -5.65 -3.78
N ARG A 45 18.85 -6.71 -4.57
CA ARG A 45 19.88 -7.73 -4.82
C ARG A 45 20.33 -7.78 -6.28
N ASN A 46 21.60 -8.13 -6.49
CA ASN A 46 22.14 -8.35 -7.82
C ASN A 46 21.50 -9.58 -8.46
N ILE A 47 21.28 -9.52 -9.77
CA ILE A 47 20.82 -10.66 -10.56
C ILE A 47 22.01 -11.23 -11.32
N TYR A 48 22.08 -12.56 -11.40
CA TYR A 48 23.13 -13.27 -12.11
C TYR A 48 22.50 -14.12 -13.23
N SER A 49 23.18 -14.17 -14.37
CA SER A 49 22.84 -15.07 -15.46
C SER A 49 23.18 -16.53 -15.08
N GLY A 50 22.70 -17.48 -15.87
CA GLY A 50 23.01 -18.91 -15.65
C GLY A 50 24.50 -19.27 -15.73
N THR A 51 25.35 -18.38 -16.26
CA THR A 51 26.81 -18.54 -16.27
C THR A 51 27.51 -17.90 -15.07
N GLY A 52 26.76 -17.30 -14.14
CA GLY A 52 27.30 -16.60 -12.97
C GLY A 52 27.73 -15.16 -13.23
N ALA A 53 27.60 -14.64 -14.45
CA ALA A 53 27.87 -13.23 -14.74
C ALA A 53 26.73 -12.35 -14.20
N MET A 54 27.06 -11.29 -13.45
CA MET A 54 26.10 -10.29 -12.96
C MET A 54 25.46 -9.56 -14.14
N ILE A 55 24.13 -9.37 -14.08
CA ILE A 55 23.37 -8.61 -15.07
C ILE A 55 23.37 -7.12 -14.65
N PRO A 56 24.11 -6.23 -15.34
CA PRO A 56 24.13 -4.81 -14.99
C PRO A 56 22.80 -4.14 -15.36
N GLY A 57 22.47 -3.04 -14.68
CA GLY A 57 21.26 -2.25 -14.96
C GLY A 57 19.97 -2.79 -14.36
N TYR A 58 20.00 -3.99 -13.78
CA TYR A 58 18.82 -4.64 -13.18
C TYR A 58 19.12 -5.17 -11.79
N ARG A 59 18.12 -5.07 -10.91
CA ARG A 59 18.16 -5.58 -9.54
C ARG A 59 16.87 -6.31 -9.21
N ALA A 60 16.96 -7.32 -8.35
CA ALA A 60 15.79 -7.99 -7.79
C ALA A 60 15.43 -7.31 -6.47
N ASN A 61 14.17 -6.90 -6.32
CA ASN A 61 13.62 -6.50 -5.04
C ASN A 61 13.12 -7.75 -4.32
N VAL A 62 13.63 -7.97 -3.11
CA VAL A 62 13.42 -9.18 -2.32
C VAL A 62 12.88 -8.80 -0.94
N ARG A 63 11.84 -9.48 -0.48
CA ARG A 63 11.31 -9.31 0.88
C ARG A 63 12.27 -9.96 1.88
N SER A 64 12.68 -9.21 2.90
CA SER A 64 13.70 -9.65 3.86
C SER A 64 13.28 -10.80 4.79
N THR A 65 11.98 -11.05 4.94
CA THR A 65 11.46 -12.04 5.90
C THR A 65 11.39 -13.46 5.35
N ASP A 66 11.12 -13.61 4.05
CA ASP A 66 10.87 -14.91 3.41
C ASP A 66 11.67 -15.08 2.10
N GLU A 67 12.52 -14.12 1.75
CA GLU A 67 13.32 -14.10 0.54
C GLU A 67 12.49 -14.09 -0.76
N ALA A 68 11.20 -13.75 -0.68
CA ALA A 68 10.32 -13.70 -1.84
C ALA A 68 10.76 -12.60 -2.81
N VAL A 69 10.96 -12.97 -4.08
CA VAL A 69 11.26 -12.00 -5.15
C VAL A 69 9.98 -11.25 -5.51
N LEU A 70 9.92 -9.97 -5.17
CA LEU A 70 8.79 -9.09 -5.44
C LEU A 70 8.78 -8.66 -6.91
N GLY A 71 9.96 -8.37 -7.48
CA GLY A 71 10.10 -8.08 -8.90
C GLY A 71 11.52 -7.76 -9.31
N VAL A 72 11.72 -7.64 -10.63
CA VAL A 72 12.98 -7.19 -11.22
C VAL A 72 12.79 -5.78 -11.71
N VAL A 73 13.61 -4.87 -11.21
CA VAL A 73 13.55 -3.44 -11.47
C VAL A 73 14.87 -2.97 -12.08
N SER A 74 14.87 -1.75 -12.64
CA SER A 74 16.13 -1.12 -13.05
C SER A 74 16.94 -0.72 -11.82
N ASP A 75 18.25 -0.55 -11.99
CA ASP A 75 19.14 -0.03 -10.95
C ASP A 75 18.82 1.41 -10.49
N ARG A 76 18.00 2.14 -11.26
CA ARG A 76 17.49 3.48 -10.93
C ARG A 76 16.25 3.45 -10.05
N TYR A 77 15.61 2.29 -9.88
CA TYR A 77 14.43 2.16 -9.04
C TYR A 77 14.81 2.43 -7.58
N ARG A 78 14.14 3.41 -6.96
CA ARG A 78 14.28 3.69 -5.54
C ARG A 78 13.23 2.90 -4.77
N ILE A 79 13.69 2.07 -3.85
CA ILE A 79 12.80 1.41 -2.88
C ILE A 79 12.27 2.47 -1.92
N VAL A 80 10.95 2.52 -1.78
CA VAL A 80 10.25 3.21 -0.69
C VAL A 80 9.79 2.13 0.27
N GLN A 81 10.33 2.11 1.49
CA GLN A 81 9.97 1.10 2.48
C GLN A 81 8.52 1.27 2.93
N ASN A 82 7.88 0.19 3.39
CA ASN A 82 6.51 0.26 3.89
C ASN A 82 6.42 1.25 5.05
N GLU A 83 7.38 1.21 6.00
CA GLU A 83 7.47 2.15 7.12
C GLU A 83 7.61 3.61 6.64
N GLU A 84 8.45 3.87 5.64
CA GLU A 84 8.59 5.22 5.04
C GLU A 84 7.27 5.73 4.46
N ALA A 85 6.44 4.86 3.88
CA ALA A 85 5.14 5.22 3.35
C ALA A 85 4.13 5.61 4.45
N PHE A 86 4.14 4.90 5.59
CA PHE A 86 3.34 5.28 6.76
C PHE A 86 3.82 6.62 7.34
N GLN A 87 5.13 6.79 7.52
CA GLN A 87 5.71 8.05 8.02
C GLN A 87 5.37 9.24 7.10
N PHE A 88 5.46 9.05 5.78
CA PHE A 88 5.06 10.09 4.83
C PHE A 88 3.60 10.53 5.02
N THR A 89 2.70 9.57 5.29
CA THR A 89 1.28 9.86 5.48
C THR A 89 1.04 10.61 6.80
N ASP A 90 1.79 10.27 7.85
CA ASP A 90 1.78 10.99 9.13
C ASP A 90 2.25 12.44 8.97
N ASP A 91 3.38 12.65 8.29
CA ASP A 91 3.93 13.98 8.03
C ASP A 91 2.97 14.85 7.19
N LEU A 92 2.24 14.23 6.25
CA LEU A 92 1.32 14.92 5.36
C LEU A 92 0.02 15.36 6.05
N LEU A 93 -0.51 14.53 6.97
CA LEU A 93 -1.81 14.76 7.60
C LEU A 93 -1.71 15.32 9.02
N GLY A 94 -0.52 15.29 9.65
CA GLY A 94 -0.25 15.82 10.97
C GLY A 94 -0.56 14.82 12.11
N GLU A 95 -0.61 15.30 13.34
CA GLU A 95 -0.88 14.44 14.50
C GLU A 95 -2.29 13.83 14.44
N GLY A 96 -2.40 12.54 14.78
CA GLY A 96 -3.69 11.86 14.89
C GLY A 96 -4.18 11.16 13.62
N VAL A 97 -3.31 10.90 12.64
CA VAL A 97 -3.64 10.02 11.50
C VAL A 97 -4.08 8.66 12.00
N THR A 98 -5.20 8.19 11.45
CA THR A 98 -5.68 6.83 11.67
C THR A 98 -5.99 6.16 10.35
N TYR A 99 -5.75 4.86 10.29
CA TYR A 99 -5.86 4.07 9.08
C TYR A 99 -7.13 3.23 9.07
N GLU A 100 -7.87 3.25 7.97
CA GLU A 100 -9.10 2.48 7.78
C GLU A 100 -8.80 1.05 7.31
N THR A 101 -7.81 0.92 6.43
CA THR A 101 -7.31 -0.36 5.91
C THR A 101 -5.87 -0.17 5.46
N ALA A 102 -5.06 -1.21 5.56
CA ALA A 102 -3.82 -1.31 4.81
C ALA A 102 -3.52 -2.79 4.55
N GLY A 103 -2.71 -3.07 3.54
CA GLY A 103 -2.37 -4.44 3.21
C GLY A 103 -1.43 -4.60 2.02
N SER A 104 -1.13 -5.87 1.76
CA SER A 104 -0.34 -6.32 0.62
C SER A 104 -1.20 -7.05 -0.41
N LEU A 105 -0.87 -6.84 -1.68
CA LEU A 105 -1.50 -7.45 -2.84
C LEU A 105 -0.46 -8.25 -3.63
N GLN A 106 -0.93 -9.30 -4.29
CA GLN A 106 -0.12 -10.10 -5.24
C GLN A 106 1.18 -10.67 -4.63
N GLY A 107 1.17 -11.03 -3.35
CA GLY A 107 2.34 -11.59 -2.66
C GLY A 107 3.45 -10.55 -2.46
N GLY A 108 3.15 -9.42 -1.84
CA GLY A 108 4.15 -8.40 -1.50
C GLY A 108 4.44 -7.37 -2.56
N LYS A 109 4.13 -7.67 -3.82
CA LYS A 109 4.51 -6.83 -4.96
C LYS A 109 3.91 -5.44 -4.90
N LYS A 110 2.72 -5.33 -4.31
CA LYS A 110 1.93 -4.12 -4.24
C LYS A 110 1.44 -3.93 -2.82
N VAL A 111 1.50 -2.70 -2.32
CA VAL A 111 1.02 -2.36 -0.97
C VAL A 111 0.14 -1.13 -1.04
N TRP A 112 -0.85 -1.07 -0.16
CA TRP A 112 -1.67 0.12 0.00
C TRP A 112 -1.90 0.42 1.48
N MET A 113 -2.14 1.69 1.77
CA MET A 113 -2.66 2.17 3.04
C MET A 113 -3.71 3.24 2.78
N LEU A 114 -4.74 3.24 3.60
CA LEU A 114 -5.90 4.10 3.47
C LEU A 114 -6.09 4.88 4.76
N ALA A 115 -5.63 6.13 4.79
CA ALA A 115 -5.78 7.00 5.94
C ALA A 115 -7.11 7.75 5.87
N LYS A 116 -7.76 7.92 7.02
CA LYS A 116 -8.93 8.81 7.13
C LYS A 116 -8.47 10.25 7.12
N LEU A 117 -9.15 11.09 6.34
CA LEU A 117 -8.97 12.52 6.43
C LEU A 117 -9.81 13.09 7.58
N PRO A 118 -9.31 14.12 8.29
CA PRO A 118 -10.04 14.72 9.42
C PRO A 118 -11.27 15.51 8.96
N GLU A 119 -11.27 16.00 7.72
CA GLU A 119 -12.38 16.79 7.18
C GLU A 119 -13.56 15.92 6.78
N LYS A 120 -14.74 16.25 7.33
CA LYS A 120 -16.03 15.74 6.91
C LYS A 120 -16.66 16.71 5.92
N TYR A 121 -17.14 16.19 4.80
CA TYR A 121 -17.83 16.97 3.78
C TYR A 121 -19.32 16.64 3.80
N ILE A 122 -20.16 17.64 3.60
CA ILE A 122 -21.59 17.42 3.33
C ILE A 122 -21.79 17.53 1.82
N ILE A 123 -22.17 16.43 1.17
CA ILE A 123 -22.45 16.37 -0.26
C ILE A 123 -23.91 16.00 -0.44
N ALA A 124 -24.71 16.92 -1.00
CA ALA A 124 -26.14 16.72 -1.21
C ALA A 124 -26.94 16.34 0.07
N GLY A 125 -26.45 16.72 1.25
CA GLY A 125 -27.06 16.42 2.54
C GLY A 125 -26.44 15.22 3.26
N ASP A 126 -25.61 14.43 2.59
CA ASP A 126 -24.94 13.27 3.17
C ASP A 126 -23.53 13.63 3.66
N GLU A 127 -23.18 13.12 4.85
CA GLU A 127 -21.82 13.23 5.38
C GLU A 127 -20.90 12.22 4.69
N VAL A 128 -19.83 12.71 4.09
CA VAL A 128 -18.80 11.92 3.42
C VAL A 128 -17.44 12.28 4.02
N THR A 129 -16.77 11.29 4.60
CA THR A 129 -15.36 11.40 5.01
C THR A 129 -14.49 10.75 3.94
N PRO A 130 -13.75 11.51 3.13
CA PRO A 130 -12.83 10.94 2.16
C PRO A 130 -11.61 10.31 2.85
N TYR A 131 -10.95 9.46 2.09
CA TYR A 131 -9.69 8.84 2.46
C TYR A 131 -8.55 9.39 1.62
N LEU A 132 -7.34 9.31 2.17
CA LEU A 132 -6.11 9.38 1.40
C LEU A 132 -5.61 7.95 1.17
N VAL A 133 -5.56 7.52 -0.08
CA VAL A 133 -4.93 6.25 -0.44
C VAL A 133 -3.49 6.51 -0.85
N PHE A 134 -2.56 5.78 -0.24
CA PHE A 134 -1.19 5.65 -0.69
C PHE A 134 -1.01 4.25 -1.27
N PHE A 135 -0.38 4.17 -2.43
CA PHE A 135 -0.11 2.92 -3.15
C PHE A 135 1.35 2.90 -3.60
N ASN A 136 2.01 1.75 -3.40
CA ASN A 136 3.35 1.50 -3.88
C ASN A 136 3.46 0.12 -4.55
N SER A 137 4.39 0.00 -5.50
CA SER A 137 4.64 -1.18 -6.30
C SER A 137 6.11 -1.57 -6.24
N HIS A 138 6.45 -2.51 -5.36
CA HIS A 138 7.81 -3.03 -5.18
C HIS A 138 8.34 -3.77 -6.41
N ASP A 139 7.47 -4.18 -7.33
CA ASP A 139 7.84 -4.81 -8.60
C ASP A 139 8.18 -3.81 -9.73
N GLY A 140 8.10 -2.50 -9.45
CA GLY A 140 8.37 -1.44 -10.44
C GLY A 140 7.29 -1.26 -11.52
N SER A 141 6.15 -1.96 -11.44
CA SER A 141 5.06 -1.83 -12.42
C SER A 141 4.30 -0.50 -12.34
N SER A 142 4.53 0.29 -11.29
CA SER A 142 4.02 1.66 -11.10
C SER A 142 4.94 2.40 -10.14
N GLY A 143 5.05 3.73 -10.30
CA GLY A 143 5.58 4.59 -9.24
C GLY A 143 4.61 4.69 -8.06
N VAL A 144 5.06 5.36 -7.00
CA VAL A 144 4.22 5.67 -5.84
C VAL A 144 3.05 6.51 -6.29
N LYS A 145 1.85 6.23 -5.78
CA LYS A 145 0.64 7.01 -6.05
C LYS A 145 -0.05 7.38 -4.77
N VAL A 146 -0.41 8.66 -4.66
CA VAL A 146 -1.24 9.17 -3.59
C VAL A 146 -2.48 9.81 -4.21
N ALA A 147 -3.66 9.51 -3.67
CA ALA A 147 -4.91 10.07 -4.18
C ALA A 147 -5.95 10.24 -3.07
N MET A 148 -6.81 11.25 -3.22
CA MET A 148 -8.01 11.38 -2.39
C MET A 148 -9.14 10.56 -3.02
N THR A 149 -9.87 9.79 -2.20
CA THR A 149 -10.94 8.93 -2.69
C THR A 149 -12.04 8.74 -1.64
N PRO A 150 -13.34 8.70 -2.03
CA PRO A 150 -14.41 8.24 -1.15
C PRO A 150 -14.49 6.71 -1.09
N VAL A 151 -13.71 5.99 -1.91
CA VAL A 151 -13.75 4.53 -2.01
C VAL A 151 -12.95 3.91 -0.87
N ARG A 152 -13.62 3.08 -0.06
CA ARG A 152 -12.95 2.24 0.93
C ARG A 152 -12.19 1.10 0.24
N VAL A 153 -10.86 1.16 0.26
CA VAL A 153 -9.99 0.20 -0.41
C VAL A 153 -9.77 -1.05 0.45
N VAL A 154 -10.39 -2.16 0.08
CA VAL A 154 -10.22 -3.46 0.78
C VAL A 154 -9.51 -4.53 -0.06
N CYS A 155 -9.37 -4.28 -1.36
CA CYS A 155 -8.80 -5.23 -2.31
C CYS A 155 -8.27 -4.52 -3.56
N GLN A 156 -7.67 -5.28 -4.48
CA GLN A 156 -7.14 -4.71 -5.71
C GLN A 156 -8.22 -4.04 -6.59
N ASN A 157 -9.44 -4.57 -6.63
CA ASN A 157 -10.50 -4.00 -7.46
C ASN A 157 -10.92 -2.61 -6.95
N THR A 158 -11.09 -2.47 -5.63
CA THR A 158 -11.41 -1.18 -5.00
C THR A 158 -10.25 -0.19 -5.07
N LEU A 159 -8.99 -0.68 -5.04
CA LEU A 159 -7.81 0.17 -5.27
C LEU A 159 -7.80 0.73 -6.69
N ASN A 160 -8.04 -0.13 -7.68
CA ASN A 160 -8.11 0.28 -9.07
C ASN A 160 -9.26 1.27 -9.32
N LEU A 161 -10.42 1.06 -8.67
CA LEU A 161 -11.51 2.02 -8.72
C LEU A 161 -11.10 3.36 -8.11
N ALA A 162 -10.55 3.35 -6.89
CA ALA A 162 -10.11 4.54 -6.18
C ALA A 162 -9.13 5.38 -7.01
N LEU A 163 -8.10 4.75 -7.59
CA LEU A 163 -7.12 5.42 -8.43
C LEU A 163 -7.70 5.81 -9.80
N GLY A 164 -8.54 4.98 -10.41
CA GLY A 164 -9.10 5.22 -11.74
C GLY A 164 -10.11 6.37 -11.78
N THR A 165 -10.81 6.64 -10.68
CA THR A 165 -11.80 7.74 -10.58
C THR A 165 -11.30 8.97 -9.85
N ALA A 166 -10.08 8.96 -9.31
CA ALA A 166 -9.52 10.09 -8.59
C ALA A 166 -9.32 11.29 -9.54
N LYS A 167 -9.87 12.46 -9.17
CA LYS A 167 -9.68 13.70 -9.94
C LYS A 167 -8.23 14.21 -9.89
N ARG A 168 -7.49 13.89 -8.83
CA ARG A 168 -6.08 14.25 -8.66
C ARG A 168 -5.33 13.06 -8.07
N ILE A 169 -4.18 12.77 -8.66
CA ILE A 169 -3.23 11.76 -8.23
C ILE A 169 -1.85 12.40 -8.24
N TRP A 170 -1.12 12.25 -7.15
CA TRP A 170 0.29 12.62 -7.06
C TRP A 170 1.13 11.38 -7.28
N THR A 171 2.17 11.49 -8.10
CA THR A 171 3.04 10.37 -8.45
C THR A 171 4.51 10.75 -8.27
N ALA A 172 5.31 9.81 -7.76
CA ALA A 172 6.76 9.92 -7.64
C ALA A 172 7.44 8.70 -8.28
#